data_AF-A0A521ZUU0-F1
#
_entry.id   AF-A0A521ZUU0-F1
#
_cell.length_a   1.000
_cell.length_b   1.000
_cell.length_c   1.000
_cell.angle_alpha   90.00
_cell.angle_beta   90.00
_cell.angle_gamma   90.00
#
_symmetry.space_group_name_H-M   'P 1'
#
loop_
_entity.id
_entity.type
_entity.pdbx_description
1 polymer ?
#
loop_
_entity_poly.entity_id
_entity_poly.type
_entity_poly.pdbx_seq_one_letter_code
_entity_poly.pdbx_strand_id
1 'polypeptide(L)' 'MASNRFQKREVRWWHSLVWPVAGLALLLVFNLFFTEGFFHVEVRDGRLYGVLIDILNHGSKVM' A
#
# COMPACT_ATOMS: atom_id res chain seq x y z
N MET A 1 9.33 3.89 -47.46
CA MET A 1 8.09 3.74 -46.67
C MET A 1 8.33 2.75 -45.53
N ALA A 2 8.97 3.18 -44.45
CA ALA A 2 9.26 2.29 -43.32
C ALA A 2 9.53 3.12 -42.05
N SER A 3 8.49 3.44 -41.30
CA SER A 3 8.63 3.89 -39.90
C SER A 3 7.24 4.05 -39.27
N ASN A 4 6.63 2.96 -38.76
CA ASN A 4 5.50 3.15 -37.83
C ASN A 4 5.25 2.00 -36.85
N ARG A 5 6.29 1.25 -36.46
CA ARG A 5 6.15 0.11 -35.51
C ARG A 5 6.57 0.42 -34.07
N PHE A 6 6.75 1.69 -33.71
CA PHE A 6 7.32 2.09 -32.41
C PHE A 6 6.45 3.05 -31.58
N GLN A 7 5.12 3.08 -31.76
CA GLN A 7 4.31 4.16 -31.18
C GLN A 7 3.29 3.76 -30.09
N LYS A 8 3.41 2.61 -29.40
CA LYS A 8 2.46 2.30 -28.30
C LYS A 8 3.07 1.55 -27.10
N ARG A 9 4.16 2.08 -26.54
CA ARG A 9 4.60 1.77 -25.16
C ARG A 9 4.55 2.99 -24.26
N GLU A 10 3.50 3.80 -24.41
CA GLU A 10 3.16 4.85 -23.45
C GLU A 10 1.98 4.41 -22.58
N VAL A 11 2.26 3.53 -21.62
CA VAL A 11 1.57 3.57 -20.34
C VAL A 11 2.62 4.06 -19.35
N ARG A 12 2.92 5.37 -19.47
CA ARG A 12 4.05 6.05 -18.87
C ARG A 12 3.79 6.25 -17.36
N TRP A 13 4.08 5.22 -16.58
CA TRP A 13 4.66 5.24 -15.21
C TRP A 13 4.03 6.06 -14.07
N TRP A 14 2.96 6.83 -14.27
CA TRP A 14 2.29 7.61 -13.21
C TRP A 14 1.07 6.92 -12.59
N HIS A 15 0.63 5.77 -13.13
CA HIS A 15 -0.53 4.99 -12.66
C HIS A 15 -0.15 3.74 -11.85
N SER A 16 1.15 3.52 -11.54
CA SER A 16 1.57 2.27 -10.91
C SER A 16 1.28 2.21 -9.41
N LEU A 17 1.01 3.33 -8.75
CA LEU A 17 0.72 3.39 -7.31
C LEU A 17 -0.76 3.23 -6.97
N VAL A 18 -1.65 3.43 -7.96
CA VAL A 18 -3.10 3.29 -7.75
C VAL A 18 -3.46 1.86 -7.36
N TRP A 19 -2.89 0.87 -8.04
CA TRP A 19 -3.16 -0.55 -7.75
C TRP A 19 -2.63 -1.01 -6.39
N PRO A 20 -1.38 -0.72 -6.00
CA PRO A 20 -0.88 -1.00 -4.66
C PRO A 20 -1.71 -0.34 -3.55
N VAL A 21 -2.05 0.95 -3.71
CA VAL A 21 -2.82 1.68 -2.70
C VAL A 21 -4.25 1.14 -2.61
N ALA A 22 -4.90 0.88 -3.74
CA ALA A 22 -6.25 0.29 -3.76
C ALA A 22 -6.26 -1.12 -3.13
N GLY A 23 -5.26 -1.95 -3.41
CA GLY A 23 -5.10 -3.27 -2.80
C GLY A 23 -4.89 -3.18 -1.29
N LEU A 24 -4.02 -2.27 -0.83
CA LEU A 24 -3.80 -2.05 0.58
C LEU A 24 -5.07 -1.56 1.28
N ALA A 25 -5.78 -0.60 0.67
CA ALA A 25 -7.05 -0.09 1.20
C ALA A 25 -8.09 -1.20 1.34
N LEU A 26 -8.24 -2.06 0.33
CA LEU A 26 -9.15 -3.20 0.38
C LEU A 26 -8.77 -4.19 1.49
N LEU A 27 -7.48 -4.48 1.66
CA LEU A 27 -6.97 -5.35 2.73
C LEU A 27 -7.23 -4.78 4.13
N LEU A 28 -7.04 -3.48 4.33
CA LEU A 28 -7.32 -2.80 5.60
C LEU A 28 -8.81 -2.84 5.93
N VAL A 29 -9.67 -2.55 4.95
CA VAL A 29 -11.14 -2.59 5.12
C VAL A 29 -11.60 -4.02 5.42
N PHE A 30 -11.06 -5.02 4.73
CA PHE A 30 -11.36 -6.41 5.04
C PHE A 30 -10.97 -6.75 6.49
N ASN A 31 -9.74 -6.46 6.90
CA ASN A 31 -9.31 -6.74 8.26
C ASN A 31 -10.08 -5.96 9.34
N LEU A 32 -10.59 -4.76 9.02
CA LEU A 32 -11.46 -4.02 9.93
C LEU A 32 -12.69 -4.84 10.36
N PHE A 33 -13.28 -5.60 9.44
CA PHE A 33 -14.51 -6.36 9.70
C PHE A 33 -14.24 -7.80 10.16
N PHE A 34 -13.15 -8.41 9.71
CA PHE A 34 -12.88 -9.84 9.93
C PHE A 34 -11.82 -10.13 10.98
N THR A 35 -11.06 -9.13 11.42
CA THR A 35 -9.96 -9.30 12.39
C THR A 35 -10.20 -8.42 13.62
N GLU A 36 -10.62 -9.05 14.72
CA GLU A 36 -10.82 -8.35 15.99
C GLU A 36 -9.53 -7.69 16.46
N GLY A 37 -9.60 -6.41 16.84
CA GLY A 37 -8.44 -5.67 17.32
C GLY A 37 -7.42 -5.27 16.23
N PHE A 38 -7.74 -5.41 14.94
CA PHE A 38 -6.79 -5.03 13.88
C PHE A 38 -6.38 -3.54 13.91
N PHE A 39 -7.33 -2.66 14.24
CA PHE A 39 -7.07 -1.23 14.45
C PHE A 39 -6.71 -0.89 15.92
N HIS A 40 -6.35 -1.89 16.72
CA HIS A 40 -5.90 -1.65 18.08
C HIS A 40 -4.54 -0.95 18.05
N VAL A 41 -4.47 0.20 18.72
CA VAL A 41 -3.25 0.97 18.89
C VAL A 41 -2.99 1.10 20.39
N GLU A 42 -1.81 0.66 20.80
CA GLU A 42 -1.37 0.70 22.19
C GLU A 42 -0.22 1.70 22.33
N VAL A 43 -0.23 2.49 23.41
CA VAL A 43 0.88 3.38 23.77
C VAL A 43 1.68 2.74 24.89
N ARG A 44 2.94 2.43 24.63
CA ARG A 44 3.84 1.83 25.62
C ARG A 44 5.16 2.58 25.67
N ASP A 45 5.56 3.06 26.85
CA ASP A 45 6.80 3.82 27.07
C ASP A 45 6.97 5.01 26.11
N GLY A 46 5.87 5.71 25.81
CA GLY A 46 5.85 6.86 24.90
C GLY A 46 5.95 6.51 23.41
N ARG A 47 5.89 5.22 23.05
CA ARG A 47 5.88 4.75 21.65
C ARG A 47 4.53 4.15 21.30
N LEU A 48 4.12 4.32 20.04
CA LEU A 48 2.90 3.74 19.48
C LEU A 48 3.19 2.35 18.94
N TYR A 49 2.33 1.39 19.27
CA TYR A 49 2.38 0.01 18.81
C TYR A 49 1.01 -0.42 18.30
N GLY A 50 0.99 -1.49 17.53
CA GLY A 50 -0.23 -2.06 16.98
C GLY A 50 -0.03 -2.43 15.51
N VAL A 51 -0.91 -3.30 15.01
CA VAL A 51 -0.80 -3.87 13.66
C VAL A 51 -0.77 -2.76 12.59
N LEU A 52 -1.57 -1.71 12.77
CA LEU A 52 -1.57 -0.56 11.85
C LEU A 52 -0.22 0.18 11.85
N ILE A 53 0.36 0.40 13.03
CA ILE A 53 1.66 1.07 13.17
C ILE A 53 2.77 0.22 12.55
N ASP A 54 2.72 -1.09 12.76
CA ASP A 54 3.67 -2.02 12.16
C ASP A 54 3.59 -2.03 10.63
N ILE A 55 2.39 -2.01 10.03
CA ILE A 55 2.21 -1.96 8.57
C ILE A 55 2.84 -0.69 7.99
N LEU A 56 2.62 0.48 8.62
CA LEU A 56 3.19 1.74 8.16
C LEU A 56 4.72 1.75 8.29
N ASN A 57 5.26 1.24 9.40
CA ASN A 57 6.69 1.22 9.69
C ASN A 57 7.45 0.21 8.81
N HIS A 58 6.85 -0.92 8.48
CA HIS A 58 7.44 -1.90 7.55
C HIS A 58 7.25 -1.49 6.08
N GLY A 59 6.19 -0.74 5.76
CA GLY A 59 5.97 -0.19 4.42
C GLY A 59 6.98 0.89 4.02
N SER A 60 7.59 1.59 4.97
CA SER A 60 8.64 2.58 4.69
C SER A 60 10.04 1.99 4.59
N LYS A 61 10.24 0.73 5.00
CA LYS A 61 11.53 0.02 4.82
C LYS A 61 11.70 -0.36 3.34
N VAL A 62 12.15 0.59 2.55
CA VAL A 62 12.93 0.30 1.34
C VAL A 62 14.34 -0.04 1.79
N MET A 63 14.84 -1.20 1.36
CA MET A 63 16.20 -1.68 1.64
C MET A 63 17.25 -0.66 1.19
#